data_AF-A0A937A7X0-F1
#
_entry.id   AF-A0A937A7X0-F1
#
_cell.length_a   1.000
_cell.length_b   1.000
_cell.length_c   1.000
_cell.angle_alpha   90.00
_cell.angle_beta   90.00
_cell.angle_gamma   90.00
#
_symmetry.space_group_name_H-M   'P 1'
#
loop_
_entity.id
_entity.type
_entity.pdbx_description
1 polymer ?
#
loop_
_entity_poly.entity_id
_entity_poly.type
_entity_poly.pdbx_seq_one_letter_code
_entity_poly.pdbx_strand_id
1 'polypeptide(L)'
;MKVLLTGATGFIGRHLAIALAQAGHEVVAAVRTPGRALPGVRAQIAGDFTRDQQPADWQGRLTGIDVVVNTVGILREHGAQRFDTLHEAAPIALFRACVAAGVRRVVQLSALGADTHARSRYHLSKKAADDTLLALPLQASVVQPSLVYGPGGASARLFNLLASLPVLMLPGKGSQQVQPIHIDDLVQALVKLIERPEARSRRIALVGPEPLALREFLARLRAALGLPPTAAWPVPMPLVRLVAKAGRWWPGALLDDESLAMLERGNTAPATDTTALLGRPPRPVSQFITREQLPAASVMAQLGWLLPLLRVSIALVWIVTGVLSLGVYPVEGSYALLAQLGVGGALAPLLLYGAAVLDLALGVLTLTLKRHRPLLWLAQIGLILGYTVLITWRLPEFWLHPFGPILKNLPMLAAIALLMVLERRLERPPWNT
;
A
#
# COMPACT_ATOMS: atom_id res chain seq x y z
N MET A 1 15.08 -30.27 1.52
CA MET A 1 16.03 -29.35 0.88
C MET A 1 16.23 -28.14 1.76
N LYS A 2 17.45 -27.60 1.78
CA LYS A 2 17.80 -26.33 2.43
C LYS A 2 17.65 -25.19 1.43
N VAL A 3 16.68 -24.32 1.67
CA VAL A 3 16.30 -23.24 0.76
C VAL A 3 16.77 -21.91 1.32
N LEU A 4 17.65 -21.20 0.61
CA LEU A 4 17.97 -19.82 0.93
C LEU A 4 16.88 -18.91 0.35
N LEU A 5 16.11 -18.26 1.20
CA LEU A 5 15.07 -17.31 0.82
C LEU A 5 15.51 -15.88 1.12
N THR A 6 15.70 -15.08 0.08
CA THR A 6 15.86 -13.62 0.23
C THR A 6 14.48 -12.96 0.14
N GLY A 7 14.28 -11.84 0.86
CA GLY A 7 12.99 -11.13 0.88
C GLY A 7 11.93 -11.79 1.78
N ALA A 8 12.34 -12.66 2.71
CA ALA A 8 11.44 -13.36 3.64
C ALA A 8 10.58 -12.43 4.54
N THR A 9 10.99 -11.16 4.71
CA THR A 9 10.23 -10.14 5.45
C THR A 9 9.09 -9.52 4.65
N GLY A 10 9.10 -9.65 3.32
CA GLY A 10 8.16 -8.99 2.43
C GLY A 10 6.82 -9.71 2.27
N PHE A 11 5.92 -9.05 1.53
CA PHE A 11 4.88 -9.62 0.65
C PHE A 11 4.78 -11.16 0.59
N ILE A 12 5.45 -11.62 -0.46
CA ILE A 12 5.39 -12.96 -1.01
C ILE A 12 6.34 -13.88 -0.24
N GLY A 13 7.53 -13.39 0.12
CA GLY A 13 8.53 -14.14 0.87
C GLY A 13 8.00 -14.73 2.19
N ARG A 14 7.22 -13.98 2.99
CA ARG A 14 6.67 -14.53 4.23
C ARG A 14 5.70 -15.68 4.00
N HIS A 15 4.86 -15.59 2.97
CA HIS A 15 3.87 -16.63 2.65
C HIS A 15 4.60 -17.85 2.10
N LEU A 16 5.62 -17.63 1.27
CA LEU A 16 6.45 -18.69 0.74
C LEU A 16 7.26 -19.40 1.82
N ALA A 17 7.82 -18.68 2.80
CA ALA A 17 8.55 -19.29 3.92
C ALA A 17 7.66 -20.28 4.70
N ILE A 18 6.43 -19.87 5.02
CA ILE A 18 5.45 -20.73 5.70
C ILE A 18 5.13 -21.96 4.87
N ALA A 19 4.85 -21.78 3.57
CA ALA A 19 4.49 -22.89 2.70
C ALA A 19 5.64 -23.86 2.44
N LEU A 20 6.88 -23.37 2.29
CA LEU A 20 8.08 -24.20 2.16
C LEU A 20 8.32 -25.03 3.42
N ALA A 21 8.15 -24.44 4.60
CA ALA A 21 8.27 -25.16 5.87
C ALA A 21 7.18 -26.23 6.03
N GLN A 22 5.94 -25.92 5.65
CA GLN A 22 4.84 -26.89 5.63
C GLN A 22 5.08 -28.04 4.64
N ALA A 23 5.79 -27.78 3.54
CA ALA A 23 6.25 -28.80 2.59
C ALA A 23 7.51 -29.57 3.07
N GLY A 24 7.97 -29.34 4.30
CA GLY A 24 9.11 -30.06 4.89
C GLY A 24 10.48 -29.56 4.43
N HIS A 25 10.59 -28.34 3.91
CA HIS A 25 11.87 -27.74 3.55
C HIS A 25 12.47 -26.91 4.69
N GLU A 26 13.81 -26.87 4.77
CA GLU A 26 14.53 -26.03 5.72
C GLU A 26 14.77 -24.65 5.12
N VAL A 27 13.97 -23.67 5.55
CA VAL A 27 14.11 -22.29 5.05
C VAL A 27 15.16 -21.53 5.85
N VAL A 28 16.21 -21.08 5.17
CA VAL A 28 17.19 -20.12 5.68
C VAL A 28 16.86 -18.75 5.10
N ALA A 29 16.54 -17.77 5.93
CA ALA A 29 16.21 -16.42 5.45
C ALA A 29 17.43 -15.50 5.45
N ALA A 30 17.71 -14.85 4.33
CA ALA A 30 18.62 -13.71 4.28
C ALA A 30 17.88 -12.44 4.68
N VAL A 31 18.25 -11.84 5.81
CA VAL A 31 17.61 -10.65 6.39
C VAL A 31 18.65 -9.61 6.78
N ARG A 32 18.28 -8.32 6.70
CA ARG A 32 19.21 -7.21 7.03
C ARG A 32 19.71 -7.27 8.46
N THR A 33 18.82 -7.59 9.40
CA THR A 33 19.13 -7.67 10.83
C THR A 33 18.52 -8.94 11.39
N PRO A 34 19.31 -10.02 11.55
CA PRO A 34 18.87 -11.24 12.21
C PRO A 34 18.42 -10.96 13.65
N GLY A 35 17.42 -11.71 14.11
CA GLY A 35 17.03 -11.72 15.53
C GLY A 35 15.55 -11.95 15.76
N ARG A 36 14.69 -11.24 15.01
CA ARG A 36 13.23 -11.48 15.11
C ARG A 36 12.86 -12.77 14.40
N ALA A 37 12.36 -13.76 15.13
CA ALA A 37 11.84 -14.99 14.54
C ALA A 37 10.79 -14.70 13.45
N LEU A 38 10.90 -15.41 12.33
CA LEU A 38 9.99 -15.33 11.20
C LEU A 38 9.25 -16.68 11.06
N PRO A 39 7.91 -16.68 10.91
CA PRO A 39 7.16 -17.92 10.69
C PRO A 39 7.68 -18.70 9.47
N GLY A 40 7.85 -20.01 9.62
CA GLY A 40 8.36 -20.89 8.56
C GLY A 40 9.87 -20.76 8.29
N VAL A 41 10.61 -19.96 9.06
CA VAL A 41 12.07 -19.82 8.89
C VAL A 41 12.80 -20.59 9.98
N ARG A 42 13.71 -21.50 9.56
CA ARG A 42 14.52 -22.32 10.47
C ARG A 42 15.75 -21.59 10.98
N ALA A 43 16.41 -20.81 10.11
CA ALA A 43 17.61 -20.06 10.44
C ALA A 43 17.63 -18.72 9.70
N GLN A 44 18.35 -17.74 10.25
CA GLN A 44 18.55 -16.43 9.63
C GLN A 44 20.03 -16.19 9.40
N ILE A 45 20.34 -15.58 8.25
CA ILE A 45 21.68 -15.07 7.94
C ILE A 45 21.58 -13.58 7.62
N ALA A 46 22.66 -12.85 7.88
CA ALA A 46 22.74 -11.46 7.47
C ALA A 46 22.73 -11.36 5.94
N GLY A 47 21.93 -10.45 5.39
CA GLY A 47 21.80 -10.20 3.96
C GLY A 47 21.11 -8.87 3.70
N ASP A 48 21.81 -7.96 3.01
CA ASP A 48 21.32 -6.65 2.65
C ASP A 48 21.66 -6.33 1.20
N PHE A 49 20.65 -6.40 0.32
CA PHE A 49 20.79 -6.11 -1.10
C PHE A 49 21.21 -4.67 -1.39
N THR A 50 21.12 -3.74 -0.43
CA THR A 50 21.67 -2.39 -0.60
C THR A 50 23.21 -2.37 -0.54
N ARG A 51 23.83 -3.41 0.02
CA ARG A 51 25.27 -3.52 0.27
C ARG A 51 25.92 -4.71 -0.43
N ASP A 52 25.24 -5.86 -0.44
CA ASP A 52 25.74 -7.14 -0.95
C ASP A 52 25.61 -7.22 -2.49
N GLN A 53 26.38 -6.40 -3.19
CA GLN A 53 26.33 -6.20 -4.65
C GLN A 53 27.48 -6.88 -5.40
N GLN A 54 28.33 -7.63 -4.70
CA GLN A 54 29.42 -8.42 -5.29
C GLN A 54 29.25 -9.91 -4.97
N PRO A 55 29.67 -10.83 -5.87
CA PRO A 55 29.55 -12.26 -5.62
C PRO A 55 30.25 -12.71 -4.34
N ALA A 56 31.37 -12.07 -3.98
CA ALA A 56 32.13 -12.34 -2.76
C ALA A 56 31.30 -12.13 -1.49
N ASP A 57 30.33 -11.21 -1.50
CA ASP A 57 29.46 -10.94 -0.35
C ASP A 57 28.61 -12.15 0.05
N TRP A 58 28.32 -13.03 -0.92
CA TRP A 58 27.42 -14.18 -0.78
C TRP A 58 28.13 -15.53 -0.66
N GLN A 59 29.41 -15.67 -1.03
CA GLN A 59 30.10 -16.97 -1.13
C GLN A 59 30.01 -17.80 0.16
N GLY A 60 30.34 -17.21 1.32
CA GLY A 60 30.28 -17.92 2.62
C GLY A 60 28.86 -18.20 3.12
N ARG A 61 27.84 -17.58 2.51
CA ARG A 61 26.43 -17.65 2.91
C ARG A 61 25.66 -18.76 2.18
N LEU A 62 26.25 -19.31 1.12
CA LEU A 62 25.62 -20.32 0.24
C LEU A 62 26.01 -21.77 0.60
N THR A 63 26.84 -21.96 1.63
CA THR A 63 27.31 -23.30 2.05
C THR A 63 26.15 -24.22 2.44
N GLY A 64 26.06 -25.35 1.72
CA GLY A 64 25.03 -26.38 1.93
C GLY A 64 23.62 -25.99 1.48
N ILE A 65 23.46 -24.88 0.73
CA ILE A 65 22.17 -24.48 0.18
C ILE A 65 21.87 -25.28 -1.10
N ASP A 66 20.68 -25.88 -1.17
CA ASP A 66 20.25 -26.68 -2.32
C ASP A 66 19.59 -25.82 -3.41
N VAL A 67 18.87 -24.78 -2.98
CA VAL A 67 18.08 -23.88 -3.85
C VAL A 67 18.12 -22.47 -3.28
N VAL A 68 18.34 -21.48 -4.15
CA VAL A 68 18.17 -20.07 -3.82
C VAL A 68 16.87 -19.56 -4.41
N VAL A 69 16.04 -18.91 -3.58
CA VAL A 69 14.80 -18.26 -4.00
C VAL A 69 14.91 -16.77 -3.69
N ASN A 70 14.96 -15.95 -4.74
CA ASN A 70 15.01 -14.51 -4.59
C ASN A 70 13.63 -13.89 -4.70
N THR A 71 13.12 -13.31 -3.61
CA THR A 71 11.83 -12.58 -3.60
C THR A 71 11.99 -11.09 -3.30
N VAL A 72 13.22 -10.57 -3.30
CA VAL A 72 13.47 -9.15 -3.08
C VAL A 72 12.95 -8.33 -4.26
N GLY A 73 12.17 -7.29 -3.96
CA GLY A 73 11.67 -6.35 -4.93
C GLY A 73 10.96 -5.18 -4.26
N ILE A 74 11.04 -4.02 -4.90
CA ILE A 74 10.37 -2.79 -4.51
C ILE A 74 9.56 -2.28 -5.69
N LEU A 75 8.41 -1.65 -5.44
CA LEU A 75 7.63 -0.99 -6.50
C LEU A 75 7.99 0.48 -6.66
N ARG A 76 8.64 1.07 -5.66
CA ARG A 76 9.03 2.48 -5.62
C ARG A 76 10.36 2.62 -4.91
N GLU A 77 11.20 3.51 -5.44
CA GLU A 77 12.49 3.84 -4.85
C GLU A 77 12.29 4.72 -3.60
N HIS A 78 13.04 4.43 -2.54
CA HIS A 78 13.02 5.23 -1.32
C HIS A 78 14.35 5.15 -0.57
N GLY A 79 14.96 6.32 -0.31
CA GLY A 79 16.26 6.40 0.37
C GLY A 79 17.33 5.61 -0.38
N ALA A 80 17.96 4.65 0.31
CA ALA A 80 18.97 3.77 -0.27
C ALA A 80 18.40 2.61 -1.11
N GLN A 81 17.07 2.41 -1.13
CA GLN A 81 16.45 1.35 -1.92
C GLN A 81 16.17 1.84 -3.33
N ARG A 82 17.05 1.49 -4.27
CA ARG A 82 16.96 1.84 -5.69
C ARG A 82 16.82 0.60 -6.57
N PHE A 83 16.20 0.78 -7.75
CA PHE A 83 15.92 -0.33 -8.67
C PHE A 83 17.21 -0.96 -9.22
N ASP A 84 18.18 -0.15 -9.63
CA ASP A 84 19.51 -0.59 -10.08
C ASP A 84 20.19 -1.51 -9.06
N THR A 85 20.01 -1.22 -7.78
CA THR A 85 20.65 -1.92 -6.67
C THR A 85 19.88 -3.19 -6.32
N LEU A 86 18.57 -3.08 -6.06
CA LEU A 86 17.76 -4.18 -5.53
C LEU A 86 17.22 -5.13 -6.60
N HIS A 87 17.05 -4.69 -7.84
CA HIS A 87 16.51 -5.52 -8.91
C HIS A 87 17.56 -6.02 -9.88
N GLU A 88 18.70 -5.36 -9.98
CA GLU A 88 19.74 -5.70 -10.95
C GLU A 88 21.05 -6.13 -10.26
N ALA A 89 21.80 -5.20 -9.64
CA ALA A 89 23.15 -5.47 -9.14
C ALA A 89 23.20 -6.59 -8.07
N ALA A 90 22.40 -6.48 -7.00
CA ALA A 90 22.42 -7.46 -5.92
C ALA A 90 21.89 -8.85 -6.33
N PRO A 91 20.77 -8.98 -7.08
CA PRO A 91 20.37 -10.27 -7.64
C PRO A 91 21.45 -10.90 -8.54
N ILE A 92 22.07 -10.12 -9.43
CA ILE A 92 23.13 -10.62 -10.31
C ILE A 92 24.34 -11.12 -9.50
N ALA A 93 24.74 -10.39 -8.46
CA ALA A 93 25.79 -10.80 -7.54
C ALA A 93 25.48 -12.14 -6.86
N LEU A 94 24.26 -12.29 -6.35
CA LEU A 94 23.78 -13.52 -5.75
C LEU A 94 23.81 -14.69 -6.76
N PHE A 95 23.34 -14.49 -7.99
CA PHE A 95 23.31 -15.55 -9.00
C PHE A 95 24.71 -16.00 -9.41
N ARG A 96 25.65 -15.05 -9.58
CA ARG A 96 27.06 -15.37 -9.86
C ARG A 96 27.71 -16.10 -8.68
N ALA A 97 27.36 -15.73 -7.45
CA ALA A 97 27.82 -16.44 -6.26
C ALA A 97 27.26 -17.87 -6.20
N CYS A 98 26.01 -18.11 -6.64
CA CYS A 98 25.45 -19.47 -6.76
C CYS A 98 26.31 -20.35 -7.67
N VAL A 99 26.76 -19.83 -8.82
CA VAL A 99 27.66 -20.56 -9.72
C VAL A 99 28.97 -20.93 -9.01
N ALA A 100 29.61 -19.97 -8.34
CA ALA A 100 30.87 -20.19 -7.63
C ALA A 100 30.74 -21.17 -6.44
N ALA A 101 29.61 -21.12 -5.73
CA ALA A 101 29.33 -21.98 -4.58
C ALA A 101 28.76 -23.35 -4.94
N GLY A 102 28.52 -23.63 -6.24
CA GLY A 102 27.96 -24.90 -6.71
C GLY A 102 26.45 -25.07 -6.45
N VAL A 103 25.73 -23.99 -6.11
CA VAL A 103 24.27 -24.02 -5.98
C VAL A 103 23.67 -24.06 -7.38
N ARG A 104 23.09 -25.21 -7.75
CA ARG A 104 22.64 -25.45 -9.14
C ARG A 104 21.27 -24.86 -9.48
N ARG A 105 20.44 -24.53 -8.48
CA ARG A 105 19.04 -24.16 -8.67
C ARG A 105 18.73 -22.77 -8.12
N VAL A 106 18.14 -21.93 -8.97
CA VAL A 106 17.75 -20.57 -8.59
C VAL A 106 16.33 -20.28 -9.09
N VAL A 107 15.47 -19.83 -8.20
CA VAL A 107 14.15 -19.29 -8.52
C VAL A 107 14.17 -17.78 -8.30
N GLN A 108 13.94 -17.02 -9.36
CA GLN A 108 13.91 -15.56 -9.33
C GLN A 108 12.46 -15.09 -9.41
N LEU A 109 12.01 -14.32 -8.42
CA LEU A 109 10.72 -13.64 -8.48
C LEU A 109 10.88 -12.27 -9.16
N SER A 110 10.46 -12.26 -10.42
CA SER A 110 10.43 -11.08 -11.28
C SER A 110 9.03 -10.46 -11.29
N ALA A 111 8.63 -9.87 -12.41
CA ALA A 111 7.32 -9.29 -12.65
C ALA A 111 6.88 -9.52 -14.08
N LEU A 112 5.59 -9.76 -14.28
CA LEU A 112 5.01 -9.82 -15.62
C LEU A 112 5.22 -8.48 -16.35
N GLY A 113 5.76 -8.53 -17.56
CA GLY A 113 6.16 -7.35 -18.32
C GLY A 113 7.66 -7.04 -18.28
N ALA A 114 8.46 -7.74 -17.46
CA ALA A 114 9.92 -7.75 -17.52
C ALA A 114 10.43 -8.62 -18.70
N ASP A 115 10.04 -8.22 -19.91
CA ASP A 115 10.35 -8.90 -21.17
C ASP A 115 10.92 -7.93 -22.21
N THR A 116 11.09 -8.37 -23.44
CA THR A 116 11.64 -7.58 -24.56
C THR A 116 10.89 -6.28 -24.85
N HIS A 117 9.62 -6.18 -24.43
CA HIS A 117 8.80 -4.99 -24.60
C HIS A 117 8.78 -4.09 -23.35
N ALA A 118 9.57 -4.37 -22.31
CA ALA A 118 9.63 -3.56 -21.11
C ALA A 118 9.95 -2.08 -21.42
N ARG A 119 9.22 -1.16 -20.76
CA ARG A 119 9.40 0.30 -20.93
C ARG A 119 9.58 1.04 -19.61
N SER A 120 8.96 0.56 -18.54
CA SER A 120 9.10 1.16 -17.20
C SER A 120 10.47 0.83 -16.61
N ARG A 121 11.01 1.72 -15.77
CA ARG A 121 12.28 1.50 -15.07
C ARG A 121 12.18 0.25 -14.19
N TYR A 122 11.02 0.06 -13.56
CA TYR A 122 10.69 -1.14 -12.81
C TYR A 122 10.87 -2.42 -13.64
N HIS A 123 10.26 -2.52 -14.83
CA HIS A 123 10.36 -3.73 -15.66
C HIS A 123 11.75 -3.92 -16.28
N LEU A 124 12.40 -2.83 -16.70
CA LEU A 124 13.74 -2.87 -17.28
C LEU A 124 14.77 -3.39 -16.27
N SER A 125 14.72 -2.89 -15.02
CA SER A 125 15.64 -3.35 -13.96
C SER A 125 15.47 -4.83 -13.62
N LYS A 126 14.22 -5.32 -13.51
CA LYS A 126 13.93 -6.75 -13.29
C LYS A 126 14.39 -7.60 -14.48
N LYS A 127 14.15 -7.14 -15.71
CA LYS A 127 14.57 -7.83 -16.94
C LYS A 127 16.08 -8.04 -16.99
N ALA A 128 16.88 -7.06 -16.57
CA ALA A 128 18.35 -7.15 -16.60
C ALA A 128 18.88 -8.32 -15.73
N ALA A 129 18.35 -8.47 -14.51
CA ALA A 129 18.68 -9.62 -13.66
C ALA A 129 18.14 -10.94 -14.23
N ASP A 130 16.92 -10.94 -14.79
CA ASP A 130 16.33 -12.14 -15.38
C ASP A 130 17.14 -12.66 -16.57
N ASP A 131 17.54 -11.78 -17.50
CA ASP A 131 18.39 -12.13 -18.64
C ASP A 131 19.73 -12.68 -18.18
N THR A 132 20.34 -12.02 -17.18
CA THR A 132 21.62 -12.47 -16.62
C THR A 132 21.48 -13.86 -16.01
N LEU A 133 20.43 -14.10 -15.22
CA LEU A 133 20.20 -15.40 -14.61
C LEU A 133 20.04 -16.51 -15.65
N LEU A 134 19.26 -16.25 -16.70
CA LEU A 134 19.01 -17.24 -17.76
C LEU A 134 20.24 -17.53 -18.63
N ALA A 135 21.24 -16.64 -18.65
CA ALA A 135 22.51 -16.84 -19.34
C ALA A 135 23.55 -17.61 -18.50
N LEU A 136 23.33 -17.79 -17.19
CA LEU A 136 24.25 -18.52 -16.32
C LEU A 136 24.05 -20.04 -16.44
N PRO A 137 25.09 -20.85 -16.15
CA PRO A 137 25.01 -22.31 -16.16
C PRO A 137 24.28 -22.86 -14.91
N LEU A 138 23.06 -22.35 -14.67
CA LEU A 138 22.20 -22.68 -13.55
C LEU A 138 20.87 -23.23 -14.09
N GLN A 139 20.24 -24.11 -13.31
CA GLN A 139 18.84 -24.47 -13.51
C GLN A 139 17.98 -23.36 -12.92
N ALA A 140 17.57 -22.43 -13.78
CA ALA A 140 16.93 -21.19 -13.38
C ALA A 140 15.44 -21.14 -13.74
N SER A 141 14.61 -20.70 -12.81
CA SER A 141 13.21 -20.40 -13.09
C SER A 141 12.93 -18.93 -12.78
N VAL A 142 12.68 -18.15 -13.81
CA VAL A 142 12.28 -16.73 -13.68
C VAL A 142 10.77 -16.68 -13.62
N VAL A 143 10.23 -16.51 -12.42
CA VAL A 143 8.79 -16.46 -12.18
C VAL A 143 8.31 -15.03 -12.31
N GLN A 144 7.37 -14.82 -13.23
CA GLN A 144 6.79 -13.51 -13.56
C GLN A 144 5.32 -13.50 -13.12
N PRO A 145 5.05 -13.19 -11.84
CA PRO A 145 3.68 -13.05 -11.38
C PRO A 145 3.04 -11.81 -12.01
N SER A 146 1.75 -11.90 -12.27
CA SER A 146 0.91 -10.73 -12.52
C SER A 146 0.65 -9.96 -11.21
N LEU A 147 -0.46 -9.22 -11.16
CA LEU A 147 -0.90 -8.52 -9.96
C LEU A 147 -1.23 -9.53 -8.85
N VAL A 148 -0.38 -9.62 -7.84
CA VAL A 148 -0.59 -10.53 -6.71
C VAL A 148 -1.59 -9.93 -5.72
N TYR A 149 -2.71 -10.62 -5.52
CA TYR A 149 -3.74 -10.29 -4.54
C TYR A 149 -3.63 -11.19 -3.32
N GLY A 150 -3.73 -10.61 -2.12
CA GLY A 150 -3.91 -11.39 -0.90
C GLY A 150 -3.88 -10.53 0.37
N PRO A 151 -4.33 -11.09 1.50
CA PRO A 151 -4.34 -10.39 2.79
C PRO A 151 -2.97 -9.82 3.17
N GLY A 152 -2.95 -8.55 3.57
CA GLY A 152 -1.71 -7.85 3.92
C GLY A 152 -0.83 -7.45 2.71
N GLY A 153 -1.25 -7.73 1.48
CA GLY A 153 -0.61 -7.23 0.26
C GLY A 153 -0.97 -5.77 -0.04
N ALA A 154 -0.01 -5.00 -0.56
CA ALA A 154 -0.23 -3.61 -0.93
C ALA A 154 -1.23 -3.43 -2.08
N SER A 155 -1.08 -4.26 -3.12
CA SER A 155 -2.00 -4.33 -4.25
C SER A 155 -3.43 -4.61 -3.79
N ALA A 156 -3.64 -5.61 -2.94
CA ALA A 156 -4.96 -5.94 -2.42
C ALA A 156 -5.59 -4.76 -1.67
N ARG A 157 -4.83 -4.04 -0.83
CA ARG A 157 -5.34 -2.83 -0.15
C ARG A 157 -5.76 -1.74 -1.14
N LEU A 158 -4.94 -1.47 -2.15
CA LEU A 158 -5.23 -0.46 -3.17
C LEU A 158 -6.51 -0.81 -3.94
N PHE A 159 -6.60 -2.03 -4.48
CA PHE A 159 -7.75 -2.43 -5.28
C PHE A 159 -9.02 -2.60 -4.45
N ASN A 160 -8.91 -3.03 -3.19
CA ASN A 160 -10.05 -3.04 -2.28
C ASN A 160 -10.57 -1.61 -2.02
N LEU A 161 -9.67 -0.65 -1.75
CA LEU A 161 -10.04 0.77 -1.60
C LEU A 161 -10.78 1.25 -2.84
N LEU A 162 -10.20 1.06 -4.03
CA LEU A 162 -10.80 1.49 -5.30
C LEU A 162 -12.17 0.84 -5.53
N ALA A 163 -12.29 -0.48 -5.33
CA ALA A 163 -13.54 -1.21 -5.49
C ALA A 163 -14.63 -0.80 -4.48
N SER A 164 -14.23 -0.27 -3.32
CA SER A 164 -15.15 0.18 -2.27
C SER A 164 -15.64 1.62 -2.41
N LEU A 165 -15.07 2.39 -3.34
CA LEU A 165 -15.50 3.78 -3.55
C LEU A 165 -17.00 3.85 -3.92
N PRO A 166 -17.69 4.94 -3.53
CA PRO A 166 -19.10 5.13 -3.86
C PRO A 166 -19.32 5.27 -5.37
N VAL A 167 -18.33 5.74 -6.13
CA VAL A 167 -18.34 5.78 -7.61
C VAL A 167 -16.96 5.36 -8.10
N LEU A 168 -16.90 4.45 -9.08
CA LEU A 168 -15.64 3.99 -9.66
C LEU A 168 -15.16 4.95 -10.74
N MET A 169 -14.13 5.74 -10.45
CA MET A 169 -13.45 6.57 -11.46
C MET A 169 -12.46 5.71 -12.24
N LEU A 170 -12.71 5.50 -13.53
CA LEU A 170 -11.92 4.61 -14.37
C LEU A 170 -11.06 5.38 -15.38
N PRO A 171 -9.79 5.01 -15.59
CA PRO A 171 -8.99 5.54 -16.70
C PRO A 171 -9.58 5.19 -18.07
N GLY A 172 -10.02 6.19 -18.82
CA GLY A 172 -10.78 5.97 -20.06
C GLY A 172 -12.05 5.18 -19.77
N LYS A 173 -12.29 4.09 -20.52
CA LYS A 173 -13.41 3.17 -20.25
C LYS A 173 -13.04 2.03 -19.28
N GLY A 174 -11.85 2.04 -18.68
CA GLY A 174 -11.38 0.92 -17.84
C GLY A 174 -11.17 -0.37 -18.62
N SER A 175 -10.79 -0.27 -19.90
CA SER A 175 -10.58 -1.40 -20.82
C SER A 175 -9.17 -2.01 -20.73
N GLN A 176 -8.32 -1.47 -19.86
CA GLN A 176 -6.97 -1.97 -19.63
C GLN A 176 -7.05 -3.37 -19.03
N GLN A 177 -6.24 -4.29 -19.55
CA GLN A 177 -6.33 -5.72 -19.25
C GLN A 177 -5.46 -6.09 -18.04
N VAL A 178 -6.05 -6.77 -17.07
CA VAL A 178 -5.37 -7.26 -15.85
C VAL A 178 -5.78 -8.71 -15.56
N GLN A 179 -4.86 -9.53 -15.08
CA GLN A 179 -5.12 -10.94 -14.78
C GLN A 179 -4.54 -11.34 -13.42
N PRO A 180 -5.11 -10.83 -12.32
CA PRO A 180 -4.52 -10.97 -10.98
C PRO A 180 -4.47 -12.43 -10.51
N ILE A 181 -3.43 -12.78 -9.76
CA ILE A 181 -3.26 -14.10 -9.14
C ILE A 181 -3.38 -13.99 -7.61
N HIS A 182 -4.02 -14.97 -6.97
CA HIS A 182 -4.09 -15.02 -5.51
C HIS A 182 -2.74 -15.47 -4.91
N ILE A 183 -2.36 -14.91 -3.75
CA ILE A 183 -1.10 -15.22 -3.08
C ILE A 183 -0.94 -16.71 -2.77
N ASP A 184 -2.00 -17.37 -2.31
CA ASP A 184 -1.99 -18.81 -2.03
C ASP A 184 -1.64 -19.63 -3.27
N ASP A 185 -2.21 -19.28 -4.43
CA ASP A 185 -1.96 -19.99 -5.69
C ASP A 185 -0.53 -19.71 -6.18
N LEU A 186 -0.08 -18.46 -6.09
CA LEU A 186 1.30 -18.10 -6.41
C LEU A 186 2.30 -18.92 -5.58
N VAL A 187 2.07 -19.00 -4.27
CA VAL A 187 2.95 -19.72 -3.34
C VAL A 187 2.88 -21.23 -3.56
N GLN A 188 1.69 -21.81 -3.76
CA GLN A 188 1.54 -23.22 -4.11
C GLN A 188 2.31 -23.56 -5.40
N ALA A 189 2.17 -22.73 -6.44
CA ALA A 189 2.90 -22.91 -7.69
C ALA A 189 4.42 -22.78 -7.51
N LEU A 190 4.89 -21.83 -6.69
CA LEU A 190 6.31 -21.68 -6.36
C LEU A 190 6.87 -22.89 -5.61
N VAL A 191 6.15 -23.43 -4.63
CA VAL A 191 6.55 -24.64 -3.91
C VAL A 191 6.65 -25.81 -4.89
N LYS A 192 5.66 -26.01 -5.77
CA LYS A 192 5.68 -27.07 -6.78
C LYS A 192 6.84 -26.94 -7.75
N LEU A 193 7.14 -25.72 -8.17
CA LEU A 193 8.29 -25.41 -9.03
C LEU A 193 9.63 -25.71 -8.34
N ILE A 194 9.74 -25.47 -7.03
CA ILE A 194 10.93 -25.78 -6.23
C ILE A 194 11.11 -27.29 -6.05
N GLU A 195 10.01 -28.02 -5.79
CA GLU A 195 9.99 -29.48 -5.67
C GLU A 195 10.28 -30.18 -7.00
N ARG A 196 9.81 -29.60 -8.11
CA ARG A 196 9.90 -30.16 -9.48
C ARG A 196 10.51 -29.11 -10.41
N PRO A 197 11.84 -28.97 -10.42
CA PRO A 197 12.49 -27.94 -11.20
C PRO A 197 12.34 -28.22 -12.71
N GLU A 198 12.16 -27.16 -13.49
CA GLU A 198 12.05 -27.26 -14.95
C GLU A 198 13.34 -27.81 -15.56
N ALA A 199 13.20 -28.66 -16.59
CA ALA A 199 14.36 -29.20 -17.31
C ALA A 199 15.18 -28.13 -18.05
N ARG A 200 14.54 -27.01 -18.42
CA ARG A 200 15.16 -25.89 -19.13
C ARG A 200 14.94 -24.59 -18.37
N SER A 201 15.98 -23.78 -18.31
CA SER A 201 15.89 -22.43 -17.74
C SER A 201 14.98 -21.56 -18.58
N ARG A 202 13.91 -21.02 -17.99
CA ARG A 202 12.93 -20.21 -18.70
C ARG A 202 12.19 -19.21 -17.81
N ARG A 203 11.46 -18.30 -18.46
CA ARG A 203 10.46 -17.44 -17.83
C ARG A 203 9.13 -18.18 -17.73
N ILE A 204 8.46 -18.03 -16.59
CA ILE A 204 7.20 -18.70 -16.25
C ILE A 204 6.24 -17.63 -15.77
N ALA A 205 5.18 -17.39 -16.53
CA ALA A 205 4.15 -16.42 -16.15
C ALA A 205 3.17 -17.07 -15.16
N LEU A 206 2.98 -16.44 -14.00
CA LEU A 206 2.00 -16.88 -13.01
C LEU A 206 0.87 -15.87 -12.89
N VAL A 207 -0.30 -16.24 -13.38
CA VAL A 207 -1.42 -15.33 -13.62
C VAL A 207 -2.74 -15.93 -13.14
N GLY A 208 -3.77 -15.10 -12.97
CA GLY A 208 -5.13 -15.56 -12.71
C GLY A 208 -5.74 -16.36 -13.88
N PRO A 209 -6.95 -16.90 -13.70
CA PRO A 209 -7.54 -17.82 -14.67
C PRO A 209 -7.86 -17.17 -16.01
N GLU A 210 -8.22 -15.88 -16.01
CA GLU A 210 -8.66 -15.17 -17.20
C GLU A 210 -8.26 -13.68 -17.17
N PRO A 211 -7.90 -13.08 -18.33
CA PRO A 211 -7.81 -11.64 -18.50
C PRO A 211 -9.13 -10.93 -18.19
N LEU A 212 -9.09 -9.85 -17.44
CA LEU A 212 -10.23 -9.00 -17.11
C LEU A 212 -9.93 -7.55 -17.48
N ALA A 213 -10.93 -6.84 -18.00
CA ALA A 213 -10.86 -5.39 -18.07
C ALA A 213 -10.82 -4.82 -16.64
N LEU A 214 -10.07 -3.74 -16.40
CA LEU A 214 -9.95 -3.10 -15.08
C LEU A 214 -11.33 -2.80 -14.46
N ARG A 215 -12.28 -2.33 -15.28
CA ARG A 215 -13.69 -2.16 -14.93
C ARG A 215 -14.28 -3.41 -14.28
N GLU A 216 -14.11 -4.54 -14.96
CA GLU A 216 -14.69 -5.82 -14.56
C GLU A 216 -13.97 -6.39 -13.34
N PHE A 217 -12.65 -6.27 -13.29
CA PHE A 217 -11.87 -6.65 -12.12
C PHE A 217 -12.37 -5.91 -10.86
N LEU A 218 -12.53 -4.58 -10.93
CA LEU A 218 -13.04 -3.79 -9.81
C LEU A 218 -14.49 -4.15 -9.44
N ALA A 219 -15.34 -4.43 -10.44
CA ALA A 219 -16.71 -4.86 -10.19
C ALA A 219 -16.78 -6.24 -9.50
N ARG A 220 -15.99 -7.22 -9.97
CA ARG A 220 -15.92 -8.56 -9.35
C ARG A 220 -15.33 -8.49 -7.95
N LEU A 221 -14.31 -7.65 -7.72
CA LEU A 221 -13.72 -7.45 -6.40
C LEU A 221 -14.71 -6.75 -5.44
N ARG A 222 -15.48 -5.78 -5.93
CA ARG A 222 -16.54 -5.12 -5.17
C ARG A 222 -17.62 -6.12 -4.73
N ALA A 223 -18.03 -7.02 -5.62
CA ALA A 223 -18.95 -8.09 -5.28
C ALA A 223 -18.35 -9.06 -4.24
N ALA A 224 -17.06 -9.41 -4.36
CA ALA A 224 -16.35 -10.23 -3.38
C ALA A 224 -16.23 -9.56 -1.99
N LEU A 225 -16.25 -8.22 -1.94
CA LEU A 225 -16.33 -7.43 -0.69
C LEU A 225 -17.75 -7.36 -0.10
N GLY A 226 -18.74 -8.00 -0.73
CA GLY A 226 -20.14 -7.95 -0.31
C GLY A 226 -20.80 -6.58 -0.51
N LEU A 227 -20.25 -5.73 -1.38
CA LEU A 227 -20.75 -4.38 -1.62
C LEU A 227 -21.72 -4.38 -2.82
N PRO A 228 -22.82 -3.59 -2.77
CA PRO A 228 -23.78 -3.50 -3.86
C PRO A 228 -23.14 -2.87 -5.10
N PRO A 229 -23.59 -3.16 -6.33
CA PRO A 229 -23.08 -2.55 -7.55
C PRO A 229 -23.01 -1.01 -7.48
N THR A 230 -22.09 -0.41 -8.23
CA THR A 230 -21.98 1.05 -8.31
C THR A 230 -21.73 1.54 -9.73
N ALA A 231 -22.05 2.81 -9.98
CA ALA A 231 -21.74 3.52 -11.19
C ALA A 231 -20.22 3.59 -11.43
N ALA A 232 -19.83 3.40 -12.69
CA ALA A 232 -18.45 3.48 -13.13
C ALA A 232 -18.31 4.60 -14.15
N TRP A 233 -17.65 5.69 -13.75
CA TRP A 233 -17.50 6.90 -14.55
C TRP A 233 -16.18 6.86 -15.33
N PRO A 234 -16.22 6.95 -16.67
CA PRO A 234 -15.01 7.05 -17.47
C PRO A 234 -14.36 8.44 -17.33
N VAL A 235 -13.06 8.46 -17.01
CA VAL A 235 -12.25 9.69 -16.97
C VAL A 235 -11.47 9.78 -18.29
N PRO A 236 -11.58 10.87 -19.08
CA PRO A 236 -10.84 11.00 -20.33
C PRO A 236 -9.33 10.81 -20.15
N MET A 237 -8.71 10.00 -21.01
CA MET A 237 -7.28 9.67 -20.92
C MET A 237 -6.34 10.89 -20.88
N PRO A 238 -6.60 12.01 -21.58
CA PRO A 238 -5.78 13.21 -21.43
C PRO A 238 -5.74 13.76 -20.00
N LEU A 239 -6.89 13.75 -19.30
CA LEU A 239 -6.97 14.17 -17.91
C LEU A 239 -6.23 13.20 -16.98
N VAL A 240 -6.39 11.89 -17.21
CA VAL A 240 -5.65 10.84 -16.47
C VAL A 240 -4.14 11.05 -16.60
N ARG A 241 -3.65 11.32 -17.81
CA ARG A 241 -2.22 11.59 -18.06
C ARG A 241 -1.74 12.87 -17.40
N LEU A 242 -2.57 13.92 -17.35
CA LEU A 242 -2.23 15.15 -16.62
C LEU A 242 -2.07 14.88 -15.12
N VAL A 243 -3.01 14.15 -14.53
CA VAL A 243 -2.95 13.75 -13.11
C VAL A 243 -1.74 12.84 -12.84
N ALA A 244 -1.44 11.90 -13.72
CA ALA A 244 -0.28 11.01 -13.60
C ALA A 244 1.06 11.78 -13.64
N LYS A 245 1.18 12.79 -14.50
CA LYS A 245 2.35 13.68 -14.55
C LYS A 245 2.51 14.47 -13.25
N ALA A 246 1.42 15.03 -12.73
CA ALA A 246 1.43 15.73 -11.45
C ALA A 246 1.76 14.80 -10.27
N GLY A 247 1.31 13.54 -10.34
CA GLY A 247 1.53 12.50 -9.33
C GLY A 247 3.00 12.22 -9.02
N ARG A 248 3.92 12.46 -9.97
CA ARG A 248 5.38 12.33 -9.75
C ARG A 248 5.90 13.21 -8.61
N TRP A 249 5.28 14.35 -8.40
CA TRP A 249 5.69 15.34 -7.40
C TRP A 249 5.04 15.11 -6.03
N TRP A 250 4.06 14.21 -5.95
CA TRP A 250 3.30 13.96 -4.73
C TRP A 250 3.73 12.64 -4.07
N PRO A 251 4.40 12.67 -2.90
CA PRO A 251 4.79 11.47 -2.20
C PRO A 251 3.57 10.60 -1.84
N GLY A 252 3.52 9.39 -2.39
CA GLY A 252 2.44 8.44 -2.15
C GLY A 252 1.23 8.56 -3.09
N ALA A 253 1.35 9.31 -4.21
CA ALA A 253 0.33 9.30 -5.26
C ALA A 253 -0.01 7.87 -5.69
N LEU A 254 -1.28 7.53 -5.89
CA LEU A 254 -1.69 6.20 -6.37
C LEU A 254 -1.45 6.01 -7.87
N LEU A 255 -1.35 7.13 -8.60
CA LEU A 255 -1.18 7.18 -10.03
C LEU A 255 -0.01 8.12 -10.35
N ASP A 256 1.00 7.58 -11.00
CA ASP A 256 2.07 8.30 -11.66
C ASP A 256 2.24 7.79 -13.10
N ASP A 257 3.09 8.45 -13.88
CA ASP A 257 3.33 8.08 -15.28
C ASP A 257 3.82 6.62 -15.45
N GLU A 258 4.59 6.10 -14.50
CA GLU A 258 5.12 4.73 -14.57
C GLU A 258 4.01 3.71 -14.34
N SER A 259 3.19 3.91 -13.30
CA SER A 259 2.02 3.07 -13.03
C SER A 259 0.96 3.15 -14.14
N LEU A 260 0.79 4.32 -14.77
CA LEU A 260 -0.14 4.49 -15.88
C LEU A 260 0.37 3.75 -17.12
N ALA A 261 1.65 3.86 -17.44
CA ALA A 261 2.25 3.13 -18.55
C ALA A 261 2.20 1.61 -18.34
N MET A 262 2.41 1.13 -17.11
CA MET A 262 2.23 -0.28 -16.76
C MET A 262 0.78 -0.73 -16.91
N LEU A 263 -0.19 0.10 -16.52
CA LEU A 263 -1.60 -0.19 -16.68
C LEU A 263 -2.02 -0.21 -18.15
N GLU A 264 -1.61 0.78 -18.95
CA GLU A 264 -1.91 0.86 -20.39
C GLU A 264 -1.29 -0.29 -21.19
N ARG A 265 -0.11 -0.78 -20.79
CA ARG A 265 0.52 -1.97 -21.39
C ARG A 265 -0.34 -3.22 -21.26
N GLY A 266 -1.06 -3.35 -20.14
CA GLY A 266 -1.74 -4.59 -19.77
C GLY A 266 -0.84 -5.55 -18.99
N ASN A 267 -1.48 -6.44 -18.23
CA ASN A 267 -0.83 -7.34 -17.28
C ASN A 267 -1.47 -8.74 -17.36
N THR A 268 -1.28 -9.41 -18.49
CA THR A 268 -1.94 -10.68 -18.85
C THR A 268 -0.99 -11.63 -19.55
N ALA A 269 -1.19 -12.94 -19.38
CA ALA A 269 -0.46 -14.00 -20.05
C ALA A 269 -1.31 -15.29 -20.12
N PRO A 270 -0.92 -16.30 -20.91
CA PRO A 270 -1.55 -17.61 -20.84
C PRO A 270 -1.46 -18.21 -19.44
N ALA A 271 -2.58 -18.70 -18.89
CA ALA A 271 -2.64 -19.33 -17.56
C ALA A 271 -2.18 -20.80 -17.55
N THR A 272 -1.59 -21.29 -18.65
CA THR A 272 -1.20 -22.69 -18.85
C THR A 272 -0.19 -23.14 -17.80
N ASP A 273 0.87 -22.36 -17.60
CA ASP A 273 1.92 -22.66 -16.61
C ASP A 273 1.37 -22.65 -15.18
N THR A 274 0.49 -21.70 -14.87
CA THR A 274 -0.14 -21.63 -13.55
C THR A 274 -1.02 -22.86 -13.29
N THR A 275 -1.83 -23.24 -14.28
CA THR A 275 -2.73 -24.40 -14.19
C THR A 275 -1.94 -25.70 -14.07
N ALA A 276 -0.86 -25.85 -14.85
CA ALA A 276 0.00 -27.02 -14.83
C ALA A 276 0.69 -27.20 -13.48
N LEU A 277 1.26 -26.14 -12.90
CA LEU A 277 1.91 -26.18 -11.59
C LEU A 277 0.94 -26.45 -10.44
N LEU A 278 -0.28 -25.90 -10.52
CA LEU A 278 -1.32 -26.11 -9.50
C LEU A 278 -2.04 -27.45 -9.64
N GLY A 279 -2.07 -28.06 -10.82
CA GLY A 279 -2.91 -29.21 -11.15
C GLY A 279 -4.41 -28.89 -11.20
N ARG A 280 -4.77 -27.60 -11.17
CA ARG A 280 -6.14 -27.07 -11.23
C ARG A 280 -6.10 -25.63 -11.77
N PRO A 281 -7.22 -25.09 -12.29
CA PRO A 281 -7.26 -23.67 -12.61
C PRO A 281 -6.96 -22.80 -11.38
N PRO A 282 -6.24 -21.67 -11.55
CA PRO A 282 -6.06 -20.70 -10.49
C PRO A 282 -7.40 -20.09 -10.06
N ARG A 283 -7.45 -19.65 -8.81
CA ARG A 283 -8.63 -19.10 -8.15
C ARG A 283 -9.14 -17.86 -8.90
N PRO A 284 -10.45 -17.76 -9.19
CA PRO A 284 -11.03 -16.56 -9.77
C PRO A 284 -11.17 -15.44 -8.73
N VAL A 285 -11.28 -14.18 -9.20
CA VAL A 285 -11.41 -12.98 -8.35
C VAL A 285 -12.58 -13.08 -7.36
N SER A 286 -13.68 -13.72 -7.77
CA SER A 286 -14.87 -13.92 -6.91
C SER A 286 -14.58 -14.74 -5.65
N GLN A 287 -13.49 -15.50 -5.62
CA GLN A 287 -13.08 -16.34 -4.49
C GLN A 287 -11.87 -15.77 -3.73
N PHE A 288 -11.33 -14.60 -4.12
CA PHE A 288 -10.16 -14.01 -3.48
C PHE A 288 -10.39 -13.64 -2.00
N ILE A 289 -11.62 -13.34 -1.63
CA ILE A 289 -12.02 -13.00 -0.27
C ILE A 289 -12.91 -14.14 0.24
N THR A 290 -12.45 -14.82 1.28
CA THR A 290 -13.22 -15.88 1.92
C THR A 290 -14.37 -15.30 2.76
N ARG A 291 -15.39 -16.10 3.06
CA ARG A 291 -16.52 -15.68 3.91
C ARG A 291 -16.07 -15.19 5.28
N GLU A 292 -15.03 -15.80 5.85
CA GLU A 292 -14.43 -15.40 7.13
C GLU A 292 -13.73 -14.05 7.06
N GLN A 293 -13.09 -13.74 5.92
CA GLN A 293 -12.36 -12.48 5.72
C GLN A 293 -13.28 -11.32 5.33
N LEU A 294 -14.44 -11.61 4.75
CA LEU A 294 -15.33 -10.61 4.13
C LEU A 294 -15.68 -9.45 5.08
N PRO A 295 -16.16 -9.67 6.32
CA PRO A 295 -16.55 -8.56 7.20
C PRO A 295 -15.40 -7.58 7.46
N ALA A 296 -14.22 -8.10 7.77
CA ALA A 296 -13.03 -7.28 8.02
C ALA A 296 -12.53 -6.59 6.73
N ALA A 297 -12.49 -7.31 5.61
CA ALA A 297 -12.03 -6.77 4.33
C ALA A 297 -12.91 -5.63 3.84
N SER A 298 -14.24 -5.77 3.96
CA SER A 298 -15.21 -4.76 3.53
C SER A 298 -15.08 -3.46 4.34
N VAL A 299 -15.04 -3.56 5.68
CA VAL A 299 -14.85 -2.40 6.56
C VAL A 299 -13.51 -1.72 6.31
N MET A 300 -12.41 -2.49 6.21
CA MET A 300 -11.08 -1.92 5.97
C MET A 300 -10.98 -1.21 4.62
N ALA A 301 -11.65 -1.73 3.58
CA ALA A 301 -11.69 -1.09 2.27
C ALA A 301 -12.35 0.30 2.34
N GLN A 302 -13.52 0.38 3.02
CA GLN A 302 -14.27 1.64 3.17
C GLN A 302 -13.55 2.66 4.06
N LEU A 303 -12.97 2.21 5.18
CA LEU A 303 -12.16 3.07 6.05
C LEU A 303 -10.97 3.70 5.31
N GLY A 304 -10.47 3.05 4.26
CA GLY A 304 -9.41 3.56 3.40
C GLY A 304 -9.69 4.94 2.79
N TRP A 305 -10.95 5.26 2.49
CA TRP A 305 -11.35 6.56 1.95
C TRP A 305 -12.20 7.39 2.92
N LEU A 306 -12.93 6.76 3.84
CA LEU A 306 -13.72 7.46 4.87
C LEU A 306 -12.84 8.22 5.87
N LEU A 307 -11.72 7.65 6.32
CA LEU A 307 -10.86 8.32 7.30
C LEU A 307 -10.15 9.55 6.72
N PRO A 308 -9.56 9.52 5.50
CA PRO A 308 -9.09 10.74 4.86
C PRO A 308 -10.18 11.79 4.66
N LEU A 309 -11.39 11.37 4.25
CA LEU A 309 -12.52 12.29 4.08
C LEU A 309 -12.90 12.96 5.40
N LEU A 310 -13.00 12.18 6.48
CA LEU A 310 -13.30 12.69 7.82
C LEU A 310 -12.22 13.67 8.30
N ARG A 311 -10.95 13.34 8.07
CA ARG A 311 -9.81 14.21 8.40
C ARG A 311 -9.87 15.54 7.65
N VAL A 312 -10.11 15.50 6.34
CA VAL A 312 -10.25 16.71 5.51
C VAL A 312 -11.45 17.53 5.96
N SER A 313 -12.58 16.89 6.28
CA SER A 313 -13.77 17.56 6.79
C SER A 313 -13.47 18.34 8.08
N ILE A 314 -12.83 17.70 9.07
CA ILE A 314 -12.45 18.36 10.33
C ILE A 314 -11.47 19.51 10.08
N ALA A 315 -10.45 19.29 9.24
CA ALA A 315 -9.50 20.33 8.88
C ALA A 315 -10.18 21.53 8.22
N LEU A 316 -11.14 21.29 7.32
CA LEU A 316 -11.89 22.36 6.64
C LEU A 316 -12.73 23.16 7.62
N VAL A 317 -13.34 22.53 8.63
CA VAL A 317 -14.08 23.27 9.67
C VAL A 317 -13.15 24.27 10.35
N TRP A 318 -11.98 23.85 10.81
CA TRP A 318 -11.00 24.74 11.43
C TRP A 318 -10.46 25.82 10.48
N ILE A 319 -10.15 25.46 9.23
CA ILE A 319 -9.64 26.45 8.25
C ILE A 319 -10.71 27.51 7.98
N VAL A 320 -11.94 27.09 7.72
CA VAL A 320 -13.04 28.00 7.39
C VAL A 320 -13.40 28.87 8.60
N THR A 321 -13.47 28.34 9.82
CA THR A 321 -13.74 29.15 11.02
C THR A 321 -12.64 30.19 11.27
N GLY A 322 -11.38 29.81 11.04
CA GLY A 322 -10.25 30.72 11.10
C GLY A 322 -10.34 31.84 10.06
N VAL A 323 -10.56 31.51 8.78
CA VAL A 323 -10.71 32.51 7.70
C VAL A 323 -11.88 33.46 7.96
N LEU A 324 -13.03 32.93 8.40
CA LEU A 324 -14.21 33.75 8.69
C LEU A 324 -13.93 34.77 9.80
N SER A 325 -13.20 34.34 10.83
CA SER A 325 -12.84 35.16 12.00
C SER A 325 -11.76 36.21 11.70
N LEU A 326 -11.03 36.10 10.58
CA LEU A 326 -10.03 37.09 10.14
C LEU A 326 -10.62 38.29 9.41
N GLY A 327 -11.93 38.37 9.22
CA GLY A 327 -12.59 39.57 8.69
C GLY A 327 -13.64 39.35 7.60
N VAL A 328 -14.02 38.10 7.31
CA VAL A 328 -15.17 37.82 6.41
C VAL A 328 -16.49 37.96 7.17
N TYR A 329 -16.53 37.53 8.43
CA TYR A 329 -17.66 37.84 9.32
C TYR A 329 -17.50 39.26 9.88
N PRO A 330 -18.59 40.04 10.06
CA PRO A 330 -18.50 41.37 10.64
C PRO A 330 -17.79 41.35 11.99
N VAL A 331 -16.63 42.01 12.05
CA VAL A 331 -15.75 42.02 13.24
C VAL A 331 -16.48 42.58 14.46
N GLU A 332 -17.37 43.55 14.25
CA GLU A 332 -18.22 44.12 15.31
C GLU A 332 -19.14 43.07 15.93
N GLY A 333 -19.69 42.15 15.14
CA GLY A 333 -20.52 41.04 15.62
C GLY A 333 -19.70 40.04 16.46
N SER A 334 -18.46 39.76 16.07
CA SER A 334 -17.55 38.93 16.85
C SER A 334 -17.16 39.59 18.18
N TYR A 335 -16.94 40.91 18.19
CA TYR A 335 -16.69 41.66 19.43
C TYR A 335 -17.91 41.71 20.34
N ALA A 336 -19.12 41.82 19.79
CA ALA A 336 -20.36 41.76 20.58
C ALA A 336 -20.50 40.40 21.29
N LEU A 337 -20.19 39.30 20.61
CA LEU A 337 -20.19 37.96 21.21
C LEU A 337 -19.12 37.81 22.30
N LEU A 338 -17.91 38.32 22.07
CA LEU A 338 -16.85 38.34 23.09
C LEU A 338 -17.23 39.19 24.30
N ALA A 339 -17.91 40.33 24.09
CA ALA A 339 -18.39 41.18 25.17
C ALA A 339 -19.41 40.46 26.05
N GLN A 340 -20.31 39.65 25.46
CA GLN A 340 -21.25 38.82 26.22
C GLN A 340 -20.54 37.75 27.08
N LEU A 341 -19.36 37.30 26.66
CA LEU A 341 -18.48 36.41 27.44
C LEU A 341 -17.67 37.16 28.52
N GLY A 342 -17.83 38.48 28.64
CA GLY A 342 -17.09 39.33 29.58
C GLY A 342 -15.72 39.78 29.08
N VAL A 343 -15.46 39.66 27.78
CA VAL A 343 -14.19 40.06 27.14
C VAL A 343 -14.38 41.38 26.42
N GLY A 344 -13.70 42.43 26.89
CA GLY A 344 -13.75 43.77 26.28
C GLY A 344 -12.38 44.43 26.16
N GLY A 345 -12.37 45.63 25.56
CA GLY A 345 -11.16 46.45 25.42
C GLY A 345 -10.08 45.80 24.56
N ALA A 346 -8.81 46.00 24.94
CA ALA A 346 -7.65 45.52 24.18
C ALA A 346 -7.54 43.97 24.09
N LEU A 347 -8.28 43.24 24.92
CA LEU A 347 -8.28 41.77 24.91
C LEU A 347 -9.15 41.17 23.80
N ALA A 348 -10.18 41.89 23.34
CA ALA A 348 -11.10 41.36 22.34
C ALA A 348 -10.43 41.12 20.96
N PRO A 349 -9.61 42.05 20.42
CA PRO A 349 -8.85 41.79 19.20
C PRO A 349 -7.84 40.65 19.35
N LEU A 350 -7.13 40.60 20.49
CA LEU A 350 -6.13 39.55 20.75
C LEU A 350 -6.77 38.15 20.75
N LEU A 351 -7.92 38.01 21.42
CA LEU A 351 -8.63 36.74 21.50
C LEU A 351 -9.27 36.36 20.16
N LEU A 352 -9.85 37.30 19.43
CA LEU A 352 -10.43 37.05 18.11
C LEU A 352 -9.37 36.58 17.12
N TYR A 353 -8.31 37.36 16.91
CA TYR A 353 -7.27 37.03 15.95
C TYR A 353 -6.42 35.84 16.41
N GLY A 354 -6.18 35.71 17.72
CA GLY A 354 -5.49 34.55 18.30
C GLY A 354 -6.27 33.25 18.07
N ALA A 355 -7.58 33.24 18.30
CA ALA A 355 -8.43 32.09 18.00
C ALA A 355 -8.46 31.78 16.50
N ALA A 356 -8.56 32.80 15.66
CA ALA A 356 -8.56 32.63 14.20
C ALA A 356 -7.26 31.99 13.68
N VAL A 357 -6.11 32.43 14.19
CA VAL A 357 -4.79 31.85 13.85
C VAL A 357 -4.67 30.43 14.40
N LEU A 358 -5.14 30.17 15.61
CA LEU A 358 -5.15 28.84 16.20
C LEU A 358 -5.99 27.86 15.36
N ASP A 359 -7.17 28.27 14.93
CA ASP A 359 -8.06 27.50 14.05
C ASP A 359 -7.37 27.16 12.72
N LEU A 360 -6.79 28.16 12.04
CA LEU A 360 -6.01 27.94 10.82
C LEU A 360 -4.86 26.96 11.04
N ALA A 361 -4.12 27.11 12.14
CA ALA A 361 -3.03 26.22 12.49
C ALA A 361 -3.55 24.79 12.72
N LEU A 362 -4.59 24.60 13.53
CA LEU A 362 -5.17 23.28 13.78
C LEU A 362 -5.61 22.59 12.49
N GLY A 363 -6.24 23.33 11.58
CA GLY A 363 -6.67 22.81 10.29
C GLY A 363 -5.50 22.40 9.38
N VAL A 364 -4.51 23.26 9.19
CA VAL A 364 -3.33 22.96 8.35
C VAL A 364 -2.47 21.85 8.95
N LEU A 365 -2.24 21.88 10.27
CA LEU A 365 -1.43 20.88 10.98
C LEU A 365 -2.10 19.51 10.97
N THR A 366 -3.43 19.43 11.02
CA THR A 366 -4.19 18.18 10.87
C THR A 366 -3.84 17.45 9.57
N LEU A 367 -3.66 18.20 8.48
CA LEU A 367 -3.33 17.65 7.17
C LEU A 367 -1.84 17.28 7.03
N THR A 368 -0.95 18.05 7.65
CA THR A 368 0.50 18.00 7.40
C THR A 368 1.31 17.23 8.46
N LEU A 369 1.00 17.36 9.76
CA LEU A 369 1.80 16.80 10.86
C LEU A 369 1.46 15.34 11.21
N LYS A 370 1.62 14.42 10.24
CA LYS A 370 1.30 12.98 10.42
C LYS A 370 1.82 12.39 11.74
N ARG A 371 3.08 12.67 12.10
CA ARG A 371 3.74 12.11 13.30
C ARG A 371 3.13 12.58 14.63
N HIS A 372 2.57 13.80 14.68
CA HIS A 372 2.07 14.42 15.91
C HIS A 372 0.54 14.52 15.97
N ARG A 373 -0.16 13.90 15.02
CA ARG A 373 -1.64 13.84 14.99
C ARG A 373 -2.28 13.42 16.31
N PRO A 374 -1.78 12.40 17.04
CA PRO A 374 -2.39 12.03 18.31
C PRO A 374 -2.46 13.16 19.34
N LEU A 375 -1.45 14.03 19.36
CA LEU A 375 -1.42 15.20 20.23
C LEU A 375 -2.36 16.30 19.71
N LEU A 376 -2.41 16.51 18.39
CA LEU A 376 -3.34 17.45 17.76
C LEU A 376 -4.81 17.08 18.02
N TRP A 377 -5.15 15.79 18.00
CA TRP A 377 -6.50 15.32 18.32
C TRP A 377 -6.89 15.64 19.76
N LEU A 378 -5.98 15.44 20.71
CA LEU A 378 -6.20 15.81 22.11
C LEU A 378 -6.34 17.33 22.29
N ALA A 379 -5.51 18.12 21.59
CA ALA A 379 -5.59 19.57 21.63
C ALA A 379 -6.94 20.09 21.08
N GLN A 380 -7.42 19.53 19.96
CA GLN A 380 -8.74 19.89 19.41
C GLN A 380 -9.88 19.49 20.34
N ILE A 381 -9.84 18.29 20.92
CA ILE A 381 -10.83 17.85 21.92
C ILE A 381 -10.83 18.80 23.12
N GLY A 382 -9.65 19.13 23.66
CA GLY A 382 -9.50 20.05 24.78
C GLY A 382 -10.03 21.44 24.48
N LEU A 383 -9.72 21.99 23.29
CA LEU A 383 -10.24 23.27 22.84
C LEU A 383 -11.76 23.27 22.74
N ILE A 384 -12.33 22.25 22.08
CA ILE A 384 -13.78 22.10 21.92
C ILE A 384 -14.50 22.00 23.27
N LEU A 385 -13.99 21.18 24.18
CA LEU A 385 -14.54 21.06 25.52
C LEU A 385 -14.43 22.37 26.30
N GLY A 386 -13.27 23.03 26.23
CA GLY A 386 -13.00 24.29 26.92
C GLY A 386 -13.99 25.40 26.54
N TYR A 387 -14.13 25.69 25.24
CA TYR A 387 -15.10 26.70 24.82
C TYR A 387 -16.56 26.24 25.00
N THR A 388 -16.85 24.94 24.90
CA THR A 388 -18.21 24.42 25.15
C THR A 388 -18.65 24.66 26.60
N VAL A 389 -17.78 24.39 27.57
CA VAL A 389 -18.05 24.66 29.00
C VAL A 389 -18.23 26.15 29.24
N LEU A 390 -17.37 26.99 28.65
CA LEU A 390 -17.46 28.45 28.77
C LEU A 390 -18.80 28.98 28.24
N ILE A 391 -19.18 28.61 27.02
CA ILE A 391 -20.44 29.05 26.41
C ILE A 391 -21.63 28.48 27.18
N THR A 392 -21.58 27.24 27.66
CA THR A 392 -22.66 26.66 28.48
C THR A 392 -22.92 27.46 29.75
N TRP A 393 -21.87 27.97 30.39
CA TRP A 393 -22.02 28.76 31.62
C TRP A 393 -22.40 30.22 31.36
N ARG A 394 -21.83 30.85 30.34
CA ARG A 394 -22.01 32.29 30.06
C ARG A 394 -23.17 32.60 29.11
N LEU A 395 -23.51 31.68 28.21
CA LEU A 395 -24.51 31.84 27.14
C LEU A 395 -25.34 30.54 26.99
N PRO A 396 -26.05 30.09 28.05
CA PRO A 396 -26.78 28.82 28.04
C PRO A 396 -27.86 28.75 26.93
N GLU A 397 -28.37 29.88 26.46
CA GLU A 397 -29.33 29.97 25.34
C GLU A 397 -28.79 29.38 24.03
N PHE A 398 -27.47 29.27 23.86
CA PHE A 398 -26.86 28.66 22.67
C PHE A 398 -27.11 27.15 22.56
N TRP A 399 -27.59 26.50 23.62
CA TRP A 399 -28.11 25.13 23.57
C TRP A 399 -29.44 25.02 22.82
N LEU A 400 -30.28 26.06 22.91
CA LEU A 400 -31.60 26.12 22.27
C LEU A 400 -31.58 26.85 20.92
N HIS A 401 -30.41 27.36 20.52
CA HIS A 401 -30.25 28.13 19.29
C HIS A 401 -30.61 27.27 18.05
N PRO A 402 -31.41 27.77 17.09
CA PRO A 402 -31.86 26.99 15.92
C PRO A 402 -30.74 26.34 15.09
N PHE A 403 -29.59 27.01 14.97
CA PHE A 403 -28.41 26.47 14.27
C PHE A 403 -27.55 25.49 15.10
N GLY A 404 -27.90 25.23 16.36
CA GLY A 404 -27.27 24.25 17.26
C GLY A 404 -25.75 24.32 17.36
N PRO A 405 -25.13 25.50 17.59
CA PRO A 405 -23.68 25.68 17.53
C PRO A 405 -22.94 24.81 18.56
N ILE A 406 -23.46 24.69 19.79
CA ILE A 406 -22.87 23.81 20.81
C ILE A 406 -23.16 22.34 20.51
N LEU A 407 -24.38 22.02 20.07
CA LEU A 407 -24.81 20.65 19.84
C LEU A 407 -23.96 19.94 18.77
N LYS A 408 -23.47 20.69 17.77
CA LYS A 408 -22.55 20.21 16.73
C LYS A 408 -21.17 19.79 17.26
N ASN A 409 -20.78 20.21 18.46
CA ASN A 409 -19.51 19.80 19.06
C ASN A 409 -19.51 18.34 19.49
N LEU A 410 -20.65 17.77 19.89
CA LEU A 410 -20.75 16.37 20.31
C LEU A 410 -20.35 15.39 19.18
N PRO A 411 -20.95 15.44 17.96
CA PRO A 411 -20.50 14.59 16.87
C PRO A 411 -19.08 14.92 16.39
N MET A 412 -18.63 16.17 16.50
CA MET A 412 -17.24 16.55 16.19
C MET A 412 -16.24 15.87 17.13
N LEU A 413 -16.50 15.89 18.44
CA LEU A 413 -15.70 15.20 19.46
C LEU A 413 -15.66 13.70 19.22
N ALA A 414 -16.81 13.09 18.91
CA ALA A 414 -16.89 11.66 18.58
C ALA A 414 -16.07 11.33 17.31
N ALA A 415 -16.12 12.18 16.29
CA ALA A 415 -15.35 12.02 15.06
C ALA A 415 -13.83 12.12 15.28
N ILE A 416 -13.38 13.10 16.08
CA ILE A 416 -11.96 13.26 16.42
C ILE A 416 -11.48 12.07 17.27
N ALA A 417 -12.29 11.61 18.23
CA ALA A 417 -11.98 10.42 19.02
C ALA A 417 -11.86 9.16 18.14
N LEU A 418 -12.76 9.00 17.16
CA LEU A 418 -12.70 7.92 16.18
C LEU A 418 -11.41 7.95 15.36
N LEU A 419 -11.01 9.12 14.84
CA LEU A 419 -9.73 9.29 14.14
C LEU A 419 -8.54 8.94 15.05
N MET A 420 -8.55 9.42 16.30
CA MET A 420 -7.49 9.14 17.26
C MET A 420 -7.31 7.63 17.52
N VAL A 421 -8.40 6.86 17.59
CA VAL A 421 -8.36 5.41 17.80
C VAL A 421 -7.92 4.67 16.53
N LEU A 422 -8.50 5.00 15.38
CA LEU A 422 -8.31 4.25 14.13
C LEU A 422 -7.00 4.57 13.43
N GLU A 423 -6.56 5.83 13.40
CA GLU A 423 -5.29 6.21 12.78
C GLU A 423 -4.10 5.55 13.50
N ARG A 424 -4.10 5.49 14.83
CA ARG A 424 -3.04 4.80 15.60
C ARG A 424 -2.91 3.32 15.20
N ARG A 425 -4.02 2.66 14.83
CA ARG A 425 -4.05 1.25 14.43
C ARG A 425 -3.68 1.04 12.95
N LEU A 426 -3.98 2.02 12.10
CA LEU A 426 -3.83 1.93 10.63
C LEU A 426 -2.56 2.61 10.10
N GLU A 427 -1.97 3.57 10.81
CA GLU A 427 -0.81 4.37 10.37
C GLU A 427 0.55 3.65 10.49
N ARG A 428 0.60 2.33 10.77
CA ARG A 428 1.83 1.58 10.51
C ARG A 428 2.09 1.61 9.00
N PRO A 429 3.10 2.35 8.50
CA PRO A 429 3.27 2.56 7.07
C PRO A 429 3.44 1.21 6.37
N PRO A 430 2.56 0.82 5.42
CA PRO A 430 2.56 -0.53 4.85
C PRO A 430 3.62 -0.76 3.76
N TRP A 431 4.51 0.21 3.53
CA TRP A 431 5.44 0.24 2.39
C TRP A 431 6.89 -0.06 2.79
N ASN A 432 7.16 -0.26 4.09
CA ASN A 432 8.50 -0.49 4.66
C ASN A 432 8.67 -1.90 5.25
N THR A 433 8.31 -2.94 4.50
CA THR A 433 8.82 -4.31 4.74
C THR A 433 9.09 -5.04 3.45
#